data_AF-A0A7X9I8J2-F1
#
_entry.id   AF-A0A7X9I8J2-F1
#
_cell.length_a   1.000
_cell.length_b   1.000
_cell.length_c   1.000
_cell.angle_alpha   90.00
_cell.angle_beta   90.00
_cell.angle_gamma   90.00
#
_symmetry.space_group_name_H-M   'P 1'
#
loop_
_entity.id
_entity.type
_entity.pdbx_description
1 polymer ?
#
loop_
_entity_poly.entity_id
_entity_poly.type
_entity_poly.pdbx_seq_one_letter_code
_entity_poly.pdbx_strand_id
1 'polypeptide(L)'
;MKTRKLMSEYWNLYRGRPAAVLGGGPSLPEDMKKLPKNCVLIAVNYHALELCKADFMVFNDEPDNDLMMVKAVEKHEQILVSPGPLSDIKFDEPVWVGFYSSNTATWFALWMGCDPVILCGMDCYQGDKAYFHEYEDKPHFHYPLEHHITPWVEEAKNMLPNWQRVKVMSGPLERVFGKYQVTE
;
A
#
# COMPACT_ATOMS: atom_id res chain seq x y z
N MET A 1 28.39 0.38 -2.40
CA MET A 1 26.96 0.11 -2.11
C MET A 1 26.38 1.34 -1.44
N LYS A 2 25.19 1.80 -1.85
CA LYS A 2 24.51 2.91 -1.18
C LYS A 2 24.12 2.45 0.23
N THR A 3 24.45 3.22 1.26
CA THR A 3 24.05 2.89 2.64
C THR A 3 22.54 2.96 2.73
N ARG A 4 21.90 1.85 3.13
CA ARG A 4 20.45 1.81 3.36
C ARG A 4 20.11 2.60 4.61
N LYS A 5 18.99 3.32 4.56
CA LYS A 5 18.43 3.96 5.75
C LYS A 5 17.77 2.92 6.64
N LEU A 6 17.67 3.19 7.93
CA LEU A 6 16.94 2.38 8.89
C LEU A 6 15.45 2.74 8.89
N MET A 7 14.58 1.80 9.21
CA MET A 7 13.13 2.03 9.35
C MET A 7 12.84 3.00 10.50
N SER A 8 13.61 2.93 11.59
CA SER A 8 13.54 3.87 12.71
C SER A 8 13.76 5.33 12.31
N GLU A 9 14.55 5.62 11.27
CA GLU A 9 14.76 6.98 10.75
C GLU A 9 13.49 7.59 10.12
N TYR A 10 12.51 6.76 9.76
CA TYR A 10 11.25 7.21 9.17
C TYR A 10 10.15 7.45 10.21
N TRP A 11 10.39 7.14 11.50
CA TRP A 11 9.41 7.34 12.56
C TRP A 11 8.95 8.80 12.61
N ASN A 12 7.64 9.04 12.40
CA ASN A 12 7.02 10.37 12.38
C ASN A 12 7.60 11.39 11.39
N LEU A 13 8.36 10.97 10.37
CA LEU A 13 8.95 11.87 9.39
C LEU A 13 7.89 12.70 8.63
N TYR A 14 6.68 12.19 8.48
CA TYR A 14 5.55 12.82 7.79
C TYR A 14 4.36 13.06 8.73
N ARG A 15 4.64 13.34 10.01
CA ARG A 15 3.61 13.52 11.03
C ARG A 15 2.50 14.48 10.60
N GLY A 16 1.25 14.00 10.62
CA GLY A 16 0.05 14.79 10.32
C GLY A 16 -0.16 15.12 8.85
N ARG A 17 0.71 14.64 7.95
CA ARG A 17 0.51 14.75 6.51
C ARG A 17 -0.39 13.59 6.05
N PRO A 18 -1.35 13.80 5.14
CA PRO A 18 -2.12 12.69 4.58
C PRO A 18 -1.21 11.77 3.77
N ALA A 19 -1.50 10.47 3.79
CA ALA A 19 -0.89 9.50 2.89
C ALA A 19 -1.95 8.71 2.15
N ALA A 20 -1.64 8.33 0.91
CA ALA A 20 -2.45 7.44 0.10
C ALA A 20 -1.68 6.14 -0.16
N VAL A 21 -2.25 5.01 0.28
CA VAL A 21 -1.76 3.67 -0.03
C VAL A 21 -2.49 3.21 -1.28
N LEU A 22 -1.76 3.15 -2.39
CA LEU A 22 -2.29 2.95 -3.73
C LEU A 22 -2.17 1.47 -4.11
N GLY A 23 -3.28 0.75 -4.09
CA GLY A 23 -3.37 -0.62 -4.59
C GLY A 23 -3.27 -0.69 -6.11
N GLY A 24 -3.81 -1.76 -6.68
CA GLY A 24 -3.90 -1.94 -8.13
C GLY A 24 -5.31 -2.19 -8.62
N GLY A 25 -6.31 -2.18 -7.73
CA GLY A 25 -7.69 -2.52 -8.06
C GLY A 25 -8.33 -1.54 -9.06
N PRO A 26 -9.39 -1.97 -9.77
CA PRO A 26 -10.10 -1.15 -10.77
C PRO A 26 -10.56 0.23 -10.30
N SER A 27 -10.82 0.43 -9.00
CA SER A 27 -11.26 1.73 -8.47
C SER A 27 -10.15 2.78 -8.37
N LEU A 28 -8.87 2.38 -8.47
CA LEU A 28 -7.73 3.26 -8.22
C LEU A 28 -7.77 4.58 -9.04
N PRO A 29 -8.03 4.59 -10.36
CA PRO A 29 -8.01 5.83 -11.13
C PRO A 29 -9.04 6.86 -10.65
N GLU A 30 -10.22 6.42 -10.21
CA GLU A 30 -11.27 7.32 -9.70
C GLU A 30 -11.04 7.71 -8.24
N ASP A 31 -10.45 6.83 -7.44
CA ASP A 31 -10.04 7.13 -6.06
C ASP A 31 -8.98 8.24 -6.03
N MET A 32 -7.99 8.17 -6.91
CA MET A 32 -6.89 9.14 -6.97
C MET A 32 -7.34 10.58 -7.25
N LYS A 33 -8.42 10.76 -8.01
CA LYS A 33 -8.98 12.09 -8.31
C LYS A 33 -9.52 12.80 -7.06
N LYS A 34 -9.79 12.05 -5.98
CA LYS A 34 -10.40 12.54 -4.74
C LYS A 34 -9.38 12.71 -3.61
N LEU A 35 -8.10 12.42 -3.88
CA LEU A 35 -7.06 12.53 -2.86
C LEU A 35 -6.85 13.99 -2.43
N PRO A 36 -6.59 14.24 -1.14
CA PRO A 36 -6.21 15.56 -0.71
C PRO A 36 -4.86 15.95 -1.33
N LYS A 37 -4.66 17.26 -1.51
CA LYS A 37 -3.40 17.79 -2.03
C LYS A 37 -2.24 17.43 -1.10
N ASN A 38 -1.06 17.25 -1.69
CA ASN A 38 0.17 16.95 -0.97
C ASN A 38 0.13 15.64 -0.16
N CYS A 39 -0.64 14.62 -0.55
CA CYS A 39 -0.47 13.29 0.01
C CYS A 39 0.97 12.78 -0.16
N VAL A 40 1.44 11.98 0.80
CA VAL A 40 2.52 11.02 0.55
C VAL A 40 1.92 9.87 -0.26
N LEU A 41 2.46 9.57 -1.44
CA LEU A 41 1.96 8.52 -2.31
C LEU A 41 2.79 7.25 -2.13
N ILE A 42 2.13 6.16 -1.74
CA ILE A 42 2.77 4.87 -1.46
C ILE A 42 2.16 3.84 -2.41
N ALA A 43 2.90 3.47 -3.45
CA ALA A 43 2.49 2.41 -4.37
C ALA A 43 2.63 1.04 -3.70
N VAL A 44 1.60 0.21 -3.81
CA VAL A 44 1.65 -1.22 -3.44
C VAL A 44 2.02 -2.01 -4.68
N ASN A 45 3.21 -2.62 -4.66
CA ASN A 45 3.86 -3.15 -5.84
C ASN A 45 3.95 -2.07 -6.95
N TYR A 46 4.06 -2.49 -8.22
CA TYR A 46 4.31 -1.55 -9.32
C TYR A 46 3.05 -0.93 -9.93
N HIS A 47 1.85 -1.46 -9.65
CA HIS A 47 0.62 -1.15 -10.40
C HIS A 47 0.34 0.35 -10.48
N ALA A 48 0.32 1.05 -9.33
CA ALA A 48 0.02 2.48 -9.28
C ALA A 48 1.05 3.37 -10.03
N LEU A 49 2.24 2.83 -10.34
CA LEU A 49 3.28 3.55 -11.08
C LEU A 49 2.91 3.76 -12.56
N GLU A 50 1.92 3.03 -13.08
CA GLU A 50 1.38 3.31 -14.42
C GLU A 50 0.55 4.61 -14.47
N LEU A 51 0.07 5.09 -13.33
CA LEU A 51 -0.79 6.28 -13.23
C LEU A 51 -0.09 7.49 -12.63
N CYS A 52 0.92 7.29 -11.77
CA CYS A 52 1.58 8.39 -11.07
C CYS A 52 3.01 8.07 -10.66
N LYS A 53 3.74 9.14 -10.31
CA LYS A 53 5.01 9.05 -9.61
C LYS A 53 4.74 8.98 -8.10
N ALA A 54 4.99 7.82 -7.50
CA ALA A 54 4.88 7.61 -6.06
C ALA A 54 6.17 8.05 -5.32
N ASP A 55 6.04 8.38 -4.03
CA ASP A 55 7.19 8.66 -3.15
C ASP A 55 7.89 7.36 -2.73
N PHE A 56 7.08 6.31 -2.48
CA PHE A 56 7.51 4.99 -2.05
C PHE A 56 6.85 3.90 -2.88
N MET A 57 7.55 2.78 -3.06
CA MET A 57 6.97 1.51 -3.51
C MET A 57 7.20 0.45 -2.46
N VAL A 58 6.11 -0.11 -1.95
CA VAL A 58 6.12 -1.16 -0.93
C VAL A 58 5.75 -2.49 -1.57
N PHE A 59 6.56 -3.51 -1.33
CA PHE A 59 6.33 -4.86 -1.85
C PHE A 59 6.86 -5.91 -0.87
N ASN A 60 6.11 -7.00 -0.70
CA ASN A 60 6.52 -8.16 0.10
C ASN A 60 7.03 -9.31 -0.80
N ASP A 61 6.63 -9.33 -2.06
CA ASP A 61 6.93 -10.38 -3.03
C ASP A 61 8.40 -10.35 -3.47
N GLU A 62 9.00 -11.52 -3.73
CA GLU A 62 10.31 -11.62 -4.37
C GLU A 62 10.18 -11.27 -5.87
N PRO A 63 10.86 -10.20 -6.37
CA PRO A 63 10.66 -9.70 -7.73
C PRO A 63 10.92 -10.69 -8.84
N ASP A 64 11.80 -11.67 -8.64
CA ASP A 64 12.24 -12.63 -9.66
C ASP A 64 11.10 -13.49 -10.23
N ASN A 65 9.93 -13.50 -9.58
CA ASN A 65 8.74 -14.21 -10.03
C ASN A 65 7.85 -13.39 -10.99
N ASP A 66 8.14 -12.10 -11.21
CA ASP A 66 7.36 -11.21 -12.07
C ASP A 66 8.28 -10.24 -12.84
N LEU A 67 8.36 -10.41 -14.17
CA LEU A 67 9.19 -9.57 -15.04
C LEU A 67 8.85 -8.07 -14.96
N MET A 68 7.59 -7.72 -14.68
CA MET A 68 7.19 -6.33 -14.51
C MET A 68 7.66 -5.79 -13.17
N MET A 69 7.61 -6.60 -12.12
CA MET A 69 8.18 -6.25 -10.82
C MET A 69 9.70 -6.05 -10.90
N VAL A 70 10.43 -6.95 -11.58
CA VAL A 70 11.88 -6.79 -11.83
C VAL A 70 12.16 -5.44 -12.48
N LYS A 71 11.44 -5.12 -13.57
CA LYS A 71 11.62 -3.83 -14.27
C LYS A 71 11.30 -2.64 -13.39
N ALA A 72 10.25 -2.72 -12.58
CA ALA A 72 9.85 -1.65 -11.66
C ALA A 72 10.91 -1.43 -10.56
N VAL A 73 11.49 -2.50 -10.05
CA VAL A 73 12.58 -2.47 -9.06
C VAL A 73 13.90 -2.02 -9.68
N GLU A 74 14.21 -2.36 -10.93
CA GLU A 74 15.47 -1.93 -11.57
C GLU A 74 15.45 -0.45 -11.99
N LYS A 75 14.29 0.05 -12.44
CA LYS A 75 14.13 1.39 -13.00
C LYS A 75 13.50 2.39 -12.03
N HIS A 76 13.40 2.03 -10.75
CA HIS A 76 12.69 2.82 -9.76
C HIS A 76 13.25 4.24 -9.64
N GLU A 77 12.35 5.20 -9.48
CA GLU A 77 12.68 6.57 -9.04
C GLU A 77 12.26 6.82 -7.59
N GLN A 78 11.40 5.95 -7.07
CA GLN A 78 10.80 5.98 -5.74
C GLN A 78 11.63 5.18 -4.73
N ILE A 79 11.44 5.45 -3.43
CA ILE A 79 12.14 4.70 -2.38
C ILE A 79 11.51 3.30 -2.26
N LEU A 80 12.33 2.27 -2.40
CA LEU A 80 11.91 0.88 -2.29
C LEU A 80 11.81 0.45 -0.83
N VAL A 81 10.68 -0.15 -0.45
CA VAL A 81 10.42 -0.62 0.91
C VAL A 81 9.96 -2.07 0.87
N SER A 82 10.82 -2.98 1.30
CA SER A 82 10.52 -4.42 1.36
C SER A 82 11.30 -5.10 2.50
N PRO A 83 10.90 -6.29 2.97
CA PRO A 83 11.69 -7.05 3.94
C PRO A 83 12.99 -7.58 3.32
N GLY A 84 13.06 -7.66 1.99
CA GLY A 84 14.15 -8.27 1.25
C GLY A 84 15.36 -7.36 1.03
N PRO A 85 16.43 -7.91 0.42
CA PRO A 85 17.67 -7.19 0.17
C PRO A 85 17.56 -6.10 -0.91
N LEU A 86 16.46 -6.01 -1.66
CA LEU A 86 16.25 -5.00 -2.69
C LEU A 86 15.71 -3.68 -2.12
N SER A 87 15.31 -3.66 -0.84
CA SER A 87 14.83 -2.47 -0.15
C SER A 87 15.92 -1.40 0.02
N ASP A 88 15.55 -0.13 -0.14
CA ASP A 88 16.35 1.03 0.26
C ASP A 88 16.34 1.26 1.78
N ILE A 89 15.34 0.67 2.47
CA ILE A 89 15.12 0.77 3.91
C ILE A 89 15.36 -0.59 4.56
N LYS A 90 16.29 -0.64 5.51
CA LYS A 90 16.51 -1.82 6.35
C LYS A 90 15.52 -1.80 7.51
N PHE A 91 14.78 -2.90 7.69
CA PHE A 91 13.87 -3.04 8.81
C PHE A 91 14.66 -3.33 10.10
N ASP A 92 14.70 -2.35 11.00
CA ASP A 92 15.25 -2.44 12.36
C ASP A 92 14.15 -2.32 13.43
N GLU A 93 12.89 -2.39 13.01
CA GLU A 93 11.68 -2.27 13.82
C GLU A 93 10.75 -3.47 13.55
N PRO A 94 9.79 -3.78 14.44
CA PRO A 94 8.85 -4.87 14.26
C PRO A 94 7.75 -4.50 13.23
N VAL A 95 8.16 -4.43 11.95
CA VAL A 95 7.27 -4.11 10.82
C VAL A 95 6.22 -5.21 10.66
N TRP A 96 4.95 -4.83 10.50
CA TRP A 96 3.90 -5.78 10.10
C TRP A 96 4.03 -6.12 8.61
N VAL A 97 4.77 -7.20 8.32
CA VAL A 97 4.80 -7.82 6.99
C VAL A 97 3.59 -8.76 6.89
N GLY A 98 2.43 -8.18 6.59
CA GLY A 98 1.17 -8.94 6.48
C GLY A 98 1.10 -9.79 5.21
N PHE A 99 -0.05 -10.46 5.02
CA PHE A 99 -0.28 -11.32 3.86
C PHE A 99 -0.21 -10.56 2.53
N TYR A 100 -0.68 -9.31 2.50
CA TYR A 100 -0.58 -8.43 1.33
C TYR A 100 0.47 -7.34 1.55
N SER A 101 1.16 -6.94 0.47
CA SER A 101 2.04 -5.76 0.45
C SER A 101 1.32 -4.48 0.93
N SER A 102 0.00 -4.40 0.75
CA SER A 102 -0.82 -3.29 1.27
C SER A 102 -0.91 -3.23 2.79
N ASN A 103 -0.79 -4.37 3.50
CA ASN A 103 -0.71 -4.38 4.96
C ASN A 103 0.58 -3.69 5.42
N THR A 104 1.72 -4.08 4.83
CA THR A 104 3.03 -3.45 5.09
C THR A 104 3.02 -1.96 4.75
N ALA A 105 2.43 -1.59 3.61
CA ALA A 105 2.37 -0.21 3.16
C ALA A 105 1.54 0.66 4.12
N THR A 106 0.43 0.13 4.63
CA THR A 106 -0.43 0.81 5.61
C THR A 106 0.29 0.96 6.95
N TRP A 107 0.97 -0.09 7.41
CA TRP A 107 1.81 -0.01 8.61
C TRP A 107 2.87 1.08 8.47
N PHE A 108 3.57 1.09 7.33
CA PHE A 108 4.65 2.05 7.06
C PHE A 108 4.13 3.49 7.00
N ALA A 109 2.98 3.72 6.38
CA ALA A 109 2.33 5.04 6.36
C ALA A 109 2.03 5.56 7.79
N LEU A 110 1.50 4.69 8.65
CA LEU A 110 1.21 5.04 10.04
C LEU A 110 2.49 5.22 10.88
N TRP A 111 3.53 4.40 10.64
CA TRP A 111 4.85 4.53 11.25
C TRP A 111 5.50 5.89 10.93
N MET A 112 5.33 6.34 9.68
CA MET A 112 5.75 7.68 9.25
C MET A 112 4.95 8.82 9.90
N GLY A 113 3.93 8.51 10.69
CA GLY A 113 3.11 9.49 11.42
C GLY A 113 2.01 10.12 10.57
N CYS A 114 1.75 9.61 9.36
CA CYS A 114 0.73 10.15 8.47
C CYS A 114 -0.66 10.11 9.10
N ASP A 115 -1.45 11.14 8.82
CA ASP A 115 -2.83 11.26 9.31
C ASP A 115 -3.63 12.19 8.37
N PRO A 116 -4.68 11.70 7.68
CA PRO A 116 -5.13 10.30 7.62
C PRO A 116 -4.23 9.42 6.72
N VAL A 117 -4.38 8.09 6.85
CA VAL A 117 -3.88 7.11 5.87
C VAL A 117 -5.06 6.59 5.05
N ILE A 118 -5.04 6.81 3.74
CA ILE A 118 -6.18 6.57 2.86
C ILE A 118 -5.87 5.39 1.93
N LEU A 119 -6.66 4.33 2.03
CA LEU A 119 -6.57 3.17 1.14
C LEU A 119 -7.33 3.45 -0.16
N CYS A 120 -6.65 3.29 -1.30
CA CYS A 120 -7.20 3.52 -2.64
C CYS A 120 -6.97 2.30 -3.53
N GLY A 121 -7.92 1.94 -4.39
CA GLY A 121 -7.75 0.79 -5.28
C GLY A 121 -7.62 -0.55 -4.52
N MET A 122 -8.28 -0.67 -3.36
CA MET A 122 -8.28 -1.88 -2.53
C MET A 122 -9.58 -2.65 -2.71
N ASP A 123 -9.85 -3.06 -3.95
CA ASP A 123 -11.09 -3.74 -4.33
C ASP A 123 -11.13 -5.21 -3.90
N CYS A 124 -10.08 -5.70 -3.24
CA CYS A 124 -9.96 -7.10 -2.78
C CYS A 124 -10.23 -8.11 -3.89
N TYR A 125 -9.80 -7.81 -5.12
CA TYR A 125 -10.02 -8.63 -6.32
C TYR A 125 -11.50 -8.90 -6.64
N GLN A 126 -12.41 -8.05 -6.14
CA GLN A 126 -13.83 -8.18 -6.42
C GLN A 126 -14.23 -7.44 -7.70
N GLY A 127 -15.12 -8.06 -8.49
CA GLY A 127 -15.62 -7.52 -9.75
C GLY A 127 -15.07 -8.26 -10.97
N ASP A 128 -15.28 -7.68 -12.15
CA ASP A 128 -14.92 -8.33 -13.43
C ASP A 128 -13.41 -8.32 -13.72
N LYS A 129 -12.65 -7.44 -13.08
CA LYS A 129 -11.20 -7.29 -13.25
C LYS A 129 -10.52 -7.22 -11.89
N ALA A 130 -9.38 -7.90 -11.77
CA ALA A 130 -8.51 -7.84 -10.58
C ALA A 130 -7.74 -6.52 -10.47
N TYR A 131 -7.38 -5.92 -11.61
CA TYR A 131 -6.58 -4.70 -11.70
C TYR A 131 -7.19 -3.68 -12.67
N PHE A 132 -6.82 -2.41 -12.54
CA PHE A 132 -7.25 -1.35 -13.47
C PHE A 132 -6.58 -1.44 -14.85
N HIS A 133 -5.44 -2.14 -14.96
CA HIS A 133 -4.73 -2.43 -16.20
C HIS A 133 -4.73 -3.93 -16.50
N GLU A 134 -4.27 -4.31 -17.69
CA GLU A 134 -4.15 -5.72 -18.07
C GLU A 134 -3.10 -6.42 -17.21
N TYR A 135 -3.49 -7.55 -16.61
CA TYR A 135 -2.62 -8.38 -15.78
C TYR A 135 -3.03 -9.84 -15.93
N GLU A 136 -2.06 -10.74 -15.77
CA GLU A 136 -2.31 -12.18 -15.83
C GLU A 136 -3.24 -12.60 -14.68
N ASP A 137 -4.31 -13.32 -15.02
CA ASP A 137 -5.22 -13.86 -14.02
C ASP A 137 -4.52 -14.94 -13.17
N LYS A 138 -4.72 -14.88 -11.84
CA LYS A 138 -4.07 -15.78 -10.89
C LYS A 138 -5.10 -16.44 -9.99
N PRO A 139 -4.90 -17.71 -9.58
CA PRO A 139 -5.88 -18.46 -8.79
C PRO A 139 -6.34 -17.77 -7.51
N HIS A 140 -5.45 -17.03 -6.85
CA HIS A 140 -5.75 -16.36 -5.58
C HIS A 140 -6.64 -15.13 -5.71
N PHE A 141 -6.87 -14.59 -6.92
CA PHE A 141 -7.85 -13.52 -7.14
C PHE A 141 -9.29 -14.02 -6.98
N HIS A 142 -9.50 -15.33 -7.13
CA HIS A 142 -10.82 -15.96 -7.07
C HIS A 142 -11.18 -16.47 -5.67
N TYR A 143 -10.40 -16.12 -4.65
CA TYR A 143 -10.73 -16.45 -3.28
C TYR A 143 -11.96 -15.64 -2.80
N PRO A 144 -12.76 -16.17 -1.87
CA PRO A 144 -13.88 -15.41 -1.31
C PRO A 144 -13.41 -14.10 -0.69
N LEU A 145 -14.25 -13.06 -0.77
CA LEU A 145 -13.97 -11.73 -0.21
C LEU A 145 -13.50 -11.79 1.25
N GLU A 146 -14.10 -12.68 2.04
CA GLU A 146 -13.75 -12.91 3.43
C GLU A 146 -12.26 -13.23 3.58
N HIS A 147 -11.71 -14.07 2.71
CA HIS A 147 -10.28 -14.42 2.73
C HIS A 147 -9.39 -13.18 2.57
N HIS A 148 -9.75 -12.28 1.66
CA HIS A 148 -9.00 -11.04 1.42
C HIS A 148 -9.10 -10.04 2.57
N ILE A 149 -10.21 -10.06 3.31
CA ILE A 149 -10.48 -9.10 4.38
C ILE A 149 -10.02 -9.60 5.75
N THR A 150 -9.93 -10.92 5.97
CA THR A 150 -9.54 -11.52 7.25
C THR A 150 -8.28 -10.89 7.87
N PRO A 151 -7.15 -10.70 7.14
CA PRO A 151 -5.96 -10.08 7.74
C PRO A 151 -6.23 -8.65 8.25
N TRP A 152 -7.10 -7.90 7.58
CA TRP A 152 -7.48 -6.55 7.99
C TRP A 152 -8.39 -6.53 9.23
N VAL A 153 -9.20 -7.56 9.42
CA VAL A 153 -10.13 -7.66 10.55
C VAL A 153 -9.42 -8.21 11.79
N GLU A 154 -8.62 -9.24 11.63
CA GLU A 154 -8.04 -10.00 12.75
C GLU A 154 -6.73 -9.41 13.26
N GLU A 155 -5.86 -8.92 12.36
CA GLU A 155 -4.51 -8.50 12.72
C GLU A 155 -4.37 -6.97 12.84
N ALA A 156 -5.01 -6.22 11.94
CA ALA A 156 -4.69 -4.80 11.74
C ALA A 156 -4.78 -3.96 13.03
N LYS A 157 -5.77 -4.20 13.90
CA LYS A 157 -5.92 -3.42 15.14
C LYS A 157 -4.79 -3.63 16.14
N ASN A 158 -4.13 -4.79 16.10
CA ASN A 158 -3.01 -5.13 16.97
C ASN A 158 -1.67 -4.75 16.34
N MET A 159 -1.60 -4.79 15.00
CA MET A 159 -0.36 -4.61 14.26
C MET A 159 -0.14 -3.18 13.77
N LEU A 160 -1.20 -2.44 13.41
CA LEU A 160 -1.09 -1.06 12.91
C LEU A 160 -1.00 -0.04 14.05
N PRO A 161 0.01 0.84 14.06
CA PRO A 161 0.08 1.91 15.04
C PRO A 161 -1.02 2.95 14.77
N ASN A 162 -1.86 3.27 15.77
CA ASN A 162 -2.96 4.23 15.63
C ASN A 162 -3.91 3.91 14.46
N TRP A 163 -4.32 2.64 14.33
CA TRP A 163 -5.14 2.12 13.22
C TRP A 163 -6.40 2.95 12.90
N GLN A 164 -6.92 3.73 13.85
CA GLN A 164 -8.10 4.60 13.67
C GLN A 164 -7.89 5.70 12.61
N ARG A 165 -6.63 6.02 12.29
CA ARG A 165 -6.24 6.97 11.22
C ARG A 165 -6.43 6.41 9.82
N VAL A 166 -6.61 5.10 9.69
CA VAL A 166 -6.88 4.48 8.40
C VAL A 166 -8.30 4.81 7.96
N LYS A 167 -8.45 5.18 6.70
CA LYS A 167 -9.71 5.39 6.00
C LYS A 167 -9.63 4.75 4.62
N VAL A 168 -10.79 4.49 4.03
CA VAL A 168 -10.89 3.87 2.70
C VAL A 168 -11.57 4.83 1.75
N MET A 169 -10.97 5.08 0.60
CA MET A 169 -11.57 5.94 -0.42
C MET A 169 -12.81 5.27 -1.02
N SER A 170 -12.67 4.02 -1.43
CA SER A 170 -13.76 3.15 -1.85
C SER A 170 -13.45 1.66 -1.67
N GLY A 171 -14.49 0.83 -1.72
CA GLY A 171 -14.35 -0.62 -1.79
C GLY A 171 -14.61 -1.37 -0.48
N PRO A 172 -14.39 -2.69 -0.47
CA PRO A 172 -14.85 -3.58 0.59
C PRO A 172 -14.28 -3.28 1.98
N LEU A 173 -13.09 -2.68 2.06
CA LEU A 173 -12.45 -2.32 3.33
C LEU A 173 -13.11 -1.14 4.05
N GLU A 174 -14.07 -0.43 3.42
CA GLU A 174 -14.89 0.60 4.08
C GLU A 174 -15.54 0.06 5.36
N ARG A 175 -15.93 -1.23 5.39
CA ARG A 175 -16.53 -1.90 6.56
C ARG A 175 -15.57 -2.08 7.74
N VAL A 176 -14.26 -1.99 7.50
CA VAL A 176 -13.22 -2.20 8.52
C VAL A 176 -12.73 -0.87 9.10
N PHE A 177 -12.43 0.10 8.24
CA PHE A 177 -11.78 1.37 8.65
C PHE A 177 -12.66 2.62 8.53
N GLY A 178 -13.83 2.47 7.91
CA GLY A 178 -14.71 3.58 7.57
C GLY A 178 -14.26 4.30 6.30
N LYS A 179 -15.22 4.95 5.64
CA LYS A 179 -15.00 5.71 4.43
C LYS A 179 -14.29 7.03 4.71
N TYR A 180 -13.34 7.41 3.86
CA TYR A 180 -12.75 8.74 3.85
C TYR A 180 -13.79 9.76 3.36
N GLN A 181 -13.98 10.83 4.11
CA GLN A 181 -14.84 11.94 3.72
C GLN A 181 -13.95 13.08 3.26
N VAL A 182 -14.15 13.54 2.02
CA VAL A 182 -13.47 14.74 1.53
C VAL A 182 -14.03 15.91 2.32
N THR A 183 -13.19 16.54 3.14
CA THR A 183 -13.52 17.82 3.76
C THR A 183 -13.37 18.91 2.72
N GLU A 184 -14.47 19.60 2.41
CA GLU A 184 -14.50 20.79 1.54
C GLU A 184 -13.57 21.92 2.05
#